data_AF-A0A3M3X216-F1
#
_entry.id   AF-A0A3M3X216-F1
#
_cell.length_a   1.000
_cell.length_b   1.000
_cell.length_c   1.000
_cell.angle_alpha   90.00
_cell.angle_beta   90.00
_cell.angle_gamma   90.00
#
_symmetry.space_group_name_H-M   'P 1'
#
loop_
_entity.id
_entity.type
_entity.pdbx_description
1 polymer ?
#
loop_
_entity_poly.entity_id
_entity_poly.type
_entity_poly.pdbx_seq_one_letter_code
_entity_poly.pdbx_strand_id
1 'polypeptide(L)' 'MHAEVLRVIHATAANYSSMYQDVLHGRRTEISYLLGYVCAAAMRHRCPAAHLQQLQTRLTAHLAHKGLRTD' A
#
# COMPACT_ATOMS: atom_id res chain seq x y z
N MET A 1 15.28 -11.39 -6.55
CA MET A 1 14.59 -10.26 -7.21
C MET A 1 14.08 -9.27 -6.16
N HIS A 2 14.96 -8.52 -5.48
CA HIS A 2 14.56 -7.47 -4.50
C HIS A 2 15.54 -6.29 -4.46
N ALA A 3 16.59 -6.29 -5.28
CA ALA A 3 17.70 -5.34 -5.19
C ALA A 3 17.21 -3.89 -5.34
N GLU A 4 16.26 -3.65 -6.25
CA GLU A 4 15.70 -2.32 -6.46
C GLU A 4 14.90 -1.81 -5.24
N VAL A 5 14.09 -2.68 -4.63
CA VAL A 5 13.35 -2.35 -3.40
C VAL A 5 14.32 -2.03 -2.28
N LEU A 6 15.35 -2.85 -2.08
CA LEU A 6 16.38 -2.62 -1.06
C LEU A 6 17.18 -1.34 -1.32
N ARG A 7 17.51 -1.06 -2.58
CA ARG A 7 18.21 0.16 -2.99
C ARG A 7 17.40 1.40 -2.61
N VAL A 8 16.10 1.43 -2.90
CA VAL A 8 15.22 2.54 -2.53
C VAL A 8 15.11 2.66 -1.00
N ILE A 9 14.91 1.54 -0.28
CA ILE A 9 14.87 1.53 1.18
C ILE A 9 16.12 2.19 1.78
N HIS A 10 17.31 1.83 1.30
CA HIS A 10 18.56 2.42 1.78
C HIS A 10 18.69 3.90 1.39
N ALA A 11 18.35 4.25 0.16
CA ALA A 11 18.47 5.63 -0.35
C ALA A 11 17.51 6.61 0.36
N THR A 12 16.38 6.13 0.87
CA THR A 12 15.37 6.97 1.54
C THR A 12 15.23 6.64 3.03
N ALA A 13 16.25 6.07 3.66
CA ALA A 13 16.17 5.56 5.04
C ALA A 13 15.80 6.65 6.09
N ALA A 14 16.13 7.91 5.83
CA ALA A 14 15.78 9.05 6.69
C ALA A 14 14.43 9.69 6.34
N ASN A 15 13.70 9.18 5.35
CA ASN A 15 12.48 9.79 4.82
C ASN A 15 11.22 9.04 5.27
N TYR A 16 10.11 9.76 5.37
CA TYR A 16 8.78 9.16 5.46
C TYR A 16 8.15 9.00 4.08
N SER A 17 7.52 7.86 3.82
CA SER A 17 6.78 7.63 2.57
C SER A 17 5.59 8.60 2.44
N SER A 18 5.18 8.90 1.20
CA SER A 18 4.02 9.79 0.97
C SER A 18 2.77 9.28 1.67
N MET A 19 2.49 7.97 1.57
CA MET A 19 1.34 7.37 2.24
C MET A 19 1.39 7.52 3.77
N TYR A 20 2.58 7.41 4.39
CA TYR A 20 2.72 7.68 5.82
C TYR A 20 2.36 9.13 6.15
N GLN A 21 2.83 10.09 5.35
CA GLN A 21 2.53 11.50 5.56
C GLN A 21 1.04 11.80 5.38
N ASP A 22 0.37 11.13 4.44
CA ASP A 22 -1.08 11.27 4.27
C ASP A 22 -1.84 10.75 5.49
N VAL A 23 -1.45 9.57 6.01
CA VAL A 23 -2.04 9.03 7.23
C VAL A 23 -1.80 9.92 8.43
N LEU A 24 -0.58 10.44 8.59
CA LEU A 24 -0.21 11.32 9.69
C LEU A 24 -1.03 12.62 9.69
N HIS A 25 -1.24 13.20 8.50
CA HIS A 25 -2.00 14.45 8.33
C HIS A 25 -3.50 14.26 8.11
N GLY A 26 -4.01 13.03 8.26
CA GLY A 26 -5.44 12.73 8.09
C GLY A 26 -5.95 12.91 6.65
N ARG A 27 -5.08 12.86 5.64
CA ARG A 27 -5.41 13.00 4.23
C ARG A 27 -5.77 11.66 3.61
N ARG A 28 -6.54 11.71 2.52
CA ARG A 28 -6.83 10.54 1.68
C ARG A 28 -5.52 9.99 1.10
N THR A 29 -5.36 8.68 1.15
CA THR A 29 -4.22 7.97 0.53
C THR A 29 -4.57 7.50 -0.88
N GLU A 30 -3.56 7.13 -1.66
CA GLU A 30 -3.73 6.53 -3.00
C GLU A 30 -3.81 4.99 -2.98
N ILE A 31 -4.18 4.37 -1.84
CA ILE A 31 -4.18 2.91 -1.66
C ILE A 31 -4.88 2.13 -2.78
N SER A 32 -6.02 2.61 -3.26
CA SER A 32 -6.82 1.94 -4.30
C SER A 32 -6.15 1.96 -5.67
N TYR A 33 -5.42 3.04 -5.99
CA TYR A 33 -4.70 3.16 -7.25
C TYR A 33 -3.38 2.38 -7.25
N LEU A 34 -2.81 2.14 -6.07
CA LEU A 34 -1.54 1.40 -5.93
C LEU A 34 -1.78 -0.08 -5.63
N LEU A 35 -2.01 -0.44 -4.37
CA LEU A 35 -2.15 -1.84 -3.95
C LEU A 35 -3.49 -2.43 -4.37
N GLY A 36 -4.56 -1.63 -4.34
CA GLY A 36 -5.88 -2.06 -4.80
C GLY A 36 -5.88 -2.45 -6.27
N TYR A 37 -5.25 -1.64 -7.11
CA TYR A 37 -5.08 -1.93 -8.54
C TYR A 37 -4.33 -3.24 -8.77
N VAL A 38 -3.18 -3.46 -8.11
CA VAL A 38 -2.40 -4.69 -8.30
C VAL A 38 -3.18 -5.92 -7.85
N CYS A 39 -3.90 -5.85 -6.72
CA CYS A 39 -4.78 -6.96 -6.28
C CYS A 39 -5.88 -7.25 -7.30
N ALA A 40 -6.56 -6.22 -7.82
CA ALA A 40 -7.60 -6.36 -8.82
C ALA A 40 -7.05 -6.93 -10.15
N ALA A 41 -5.87 -6.48 -10.58
CA ALA A 41 -5.19 -7.00 -11.76
C ALA A 41 -4.82 -8.48 -11.57
N ALA A 42 -4.26 -8.85 -10.42
CA ALA A 42 -3.92 -10.24 -10.10
C ALA A 42 -5.15 -11.16 -10.18
N MET A 43 -6.28 -10.72 -9.61
CA MET A 43 -7.56 -11.44 -9.71
C MET A 43 -8.01 -11.60 -11.17
N ARG A 44 -7.99 -10.51 -11.96
CA ARG A 44 -8.40 -10.53 -13.37
C ARG A 44 -7.58 -11.51 -14.20
N HIS A 45 -6.28 -11.59 -13.94
CA HIS A 45 -5.35 -12.47 -14.65
C HIS A 45 -5.27 -13.88 -14.03
N ARG A 46 -6.10 -14.20 -13.02
CA ARG A 46 -6.06 -15.48 -12.28
C ARG A 46 -4.68 -15.80 -11.72
N CYS A 47 -3.95 -14.77 -11.29
CA CYS A 47 -2.66 -14.88 -10.65
C CYS A 47 -2.84 -14.85 -9.12
N PRO A 48 -2.53 -15.93 -8.39
CA PRO A 48 -2.64 -15.95 -6.94
C PRO A 48 -1.69 -14.93 -6.29
N ALA A 49 -2.25 -14.03 -5.49
CA ALA A 49 -1.52 -12.95 -4.83
C ALA A 49 -1.89 -12.83 -3.34
N ALA A 50 -1.97 -13.97 -2.63
CA ALA A 50 -2.49 -14.06 -1.27
C ALA A 50 -1.82 -13.07 -0.30
N HIS A 51 -0.50 -12.91 -0.36
CA HIS A 51 0.22 -11.97 0.49
C HIS A 51 -0.15 -10.50 0.21
N LEU A 52 -0.36 -10.13 -1.05
CA LEU A 52 -0.77 -8.77 -1.41
C LEU A 52 -2.21 -8.49 -0.98
N GLN A 53 -3.10 -9.47 -1.13
CA GLN A 53 -4.49 -9.38 -0.67
C GLN A 53 -4.55 -9.24 0.85
N GLN A 54 -3.78 -10.04 1.59
CA GLN A 54 -3.69 -9.91 3.05
C GLN A 54 -3.14 -8.55 3.48
N LEU A 55 -2.12 -8.04 2.78
CA LEU A 55 -1.58 -6.70 3.04
C LEU A 55 -2.63 -5.61 2.78
N GLN A 56 -3.39 -5.72 1.68
CA GLN A 56 -4.47 -4.80 1.36
C GLN A 56 -5.54 -4.79 2.46
N THR A 57 -6.03 -5.96 2.87
CA THR A 57 -7.03 -6.08 3.94
C THR A 57 -6.57 -5.42 5.23
N ARG A 58 -5.33 -5.68 5.66
CA ARG A 58 -4.78 -5.12 6.91
C ARG A 58 -4.61 -3.60 6.81
N LEU A 59 -4.12 -3.10 5.67
CA LEU A 59 -3.92 -1.67 5.49
C LEU A 59 -5.25 -0.92 5.40
N THR A 60 -6.23 -1.44 4.65
CA THR A 60 -7.59 -0.91 4.59
C THR A 60 -8.24 -0.85 5.98
N ALA A 61 -8.11 -1.92 6.79
CA ALA A 61 -8.62 -1.91 8.16
C ALA A 61 -7.92 -0.86 9.03
N HIS A 62 -6.61 -0.70 8.89
CA HIS A 62 -5.85 0.32 9.62
C HIS A 62 -6.28 1.75 9.26
N LEU A 63 -6.49 2.03 7.97
CA LEU A 63 -6.96 3.33 7.50
C LEU A 63 -8.38 3.62 8.00
N ALA A 64 -9.29 2.63 7.93
CA ALA A 64 -10.65 2.76 8.43
C ALA A 64 -10.68 3.04 9.95
N HIS A 65 -9.84 2.37 10.73
CA HIS A 65 -9.71 2.62 12.18
C HIS A 65 -9.23 4.05 12.49
N LYS A 66 -8.47 4.66 11.58
CA LYS A 66 -8.03 6.07 11.66
C LYS A 66 -9.06 7.06 11.08
N GLY A 67 -10.23 6.61 10.64
CA GLY A 67 -11.25 7.45 10.01
C GLY A 67 -10.92 7.89 8.59
N LEU A 68 -9.96 7.23 7.93
CA LEU A 68 -9.52 7.56 6.57
C LEU A 68 -10.26 6.74 5.52
N ARG A 69 -10.41 7.33 4.33
CA ARG A 69 -11.00 6.67 3.16
C ARG A 69 -10.12 5.51 2.68
N THR A 70 -10.77 4.44 2.27
CA THR A 70 -10.17 3.16 1.86
C THR A 70 -10.52 2.74 0.43
N ASP A 71 -11.30 3.58 -0.25
CA ASP A 71 -11.82 3.42 -1.61
C ASP A 71 -11.03 4.26 -2.60
#